data_AF-A0A0X1KN34-F1
#
_entry.id   AF-A0A0X1KN34-F1
#
_cell.length_a   1.000
_cell.length_b   1.000
_cell.length_c   1.000
_cell.angle_alpha   90.00
_cell.angle_beta   90.00
_cell.angle_gamma   90.00
#
_symmetry.space_group_name_H-M   'P 1'
#
loop_
_entity.id
_entity.type
_entity.pdbx_description
1 polymer ?
#
loop_
_entity_poly.entity_id
_entity_poly.type
_entity_poly.pdbx_seq_one_letter_code
_entity_poly.pdbx_strand_id
1 'polypeptide(L)' 'MGRPGRPRKYGPVKRIGFELPYETYLEMERVRDGKTWAEFFIDLFDFAKTHGKFSQIQEV' A
#
# COMPACT_ATOMS: atom_id res chain seq x y z
N MET A 1 -16.66 12.31 -30.58
CA MET A 1 -15.46 11.45 -30.43
C MET A 1 -14.45 12.18 -29.55
N GLY A 2 -14.25 11.73 -28.31
CA GLY A 2 -13.28 12.34 -27.39
C GLY A 2 -11.85 12.02 -27.81
N ARG A 3 -10.94 13.01 -27.73
CA ARG A 3 -9.52 12.83 -28.04
C ARG A 3 -8.94 11.71 -27.14
N PRO A 4 -8.26 10.70 -27.69
CA PRO A 4 -7.60 9.69 -26.86
C PRO A 4 -6.56 10.41 -25.99
N GLY A 5 -6.78 10.37 -24.67
CA GLY A 5 -5.88 10.99 -23.71
C GLY A 5 -4.46 10.46 -23.92
N ARG A 6 -3.46 11.34 -23.83
CA ARG A 6 -2.04 10.99 -23.92
C ARG A 6 -1.78 9.71 -23.10
N PRO A 7 -1.24 8.63 -23.69
CA PRO A 7 -0.89 7.44 -22.94
C PRO A 7 -0.01 7.86 -21.76
N ARG A 8 -0.45 7.57 -20.55
CA ARG A 8 0.41 7.78 -19.38
C ARG A 8 1.68 6.97 -19.61
N LYS A 9 2.86 7.58 -19.40
CA LYS A 9 4.18 6.96 -19.62
C LYS A 9 4.33 5.61 -18.88
N TYR A 10 3.53 5.43 -17.84
CA TYR A 10 3.35 4.20 -17.09
C TYR A 10 1.84 3.90 -17.03
N GLY A 11 1.44 2.63 -17.18
CA GLY A 11 0.04 2.21 -17.16
C GLY A 11 -0.71 2.64 -15.89
N PRO A 12 -2.04 2.44 -15.82
CA PRO A 12 -2.82 2.86 -14.66
C PRO A 12 -2.32 2.18 -13.38
N VAL A 13 -1.71 2.95 -12.49
CA VAL A 13 -1.33 2.50 -11.15
C VAL A 13 -2.54 2.67 -10.24
N LYS A 14 -3.07 1.56 -9.70
CA LYS A 14 -4.11 1.59 -8.67
C LYS A 14 -3.50 2.20 -7.41
N ARG A 15 -4.05 3.34 -6.97
CA ARG A 15 -3.71 3.94 -5.67
C ARG A 15 -4.65 3.37 -4.63
N ILE A 16 -4.10 2.85 -3.54
CA ILE A 16 -4.89 2.36 -2.41
C ILE A 16 -4.91 3.48 -1.38
N GLY A 17 -6.12 3.90 -0.99
CA GLY A 17 -6.35 4.77 0.16
C GLY A 17 -7.14 3.98 1.18
N PHE A 18 -6.79 4.11 2.46
CA PHE A 18 -7.48 3.46 3.56
C PHE A 18 -7.45 4.39 4.75
N GLU A 19 -8.48 4.28 5.57
CA GLU A 19 -8.60 5.02 6.80
C GLU A 19 -8.02 4.18 7.93
N LEU A 20 -7.17 4.79 8.73
CA LEU A 20 -6.60 4.18 9.91
C LEU A 20 -7.03 4.99 11.14
N PRO A 21 -7.22 4.34 12.29
CA PRO A 21 -7.28 5.04 13.56
C PRO A 21 -6.06 5.94 13.74
N TYR A 22 -6.29 7.14 14.27
CA TYR A 22 -5.24 8.14 14.41
C TYR A 22 -4.07 7.67 15.30
N GLU A 23 -4.35 6.88 16.32
CA GLU A 23 -3.33 6.29 17.19
C GLU A 23 -2.38 5.36 16.42
N THR A 24 -2.94 4.48 15.59
CA THR A 24 -2.17 3.58 14.71
C THR A 24 -1.34 4.37 13.71
N TYR A 25 -1.87 5.48 13.18
CA TYR A 25 -1.10 6.37 12.30
C TYR A 25 0.12 6.95 13.01
N LEU A 26 -0.02 7.41 14.26
CA LEU A 26 1.11 7.96 15.03
C LEU A 26 2.18 6.92 15.34
N GLU A 27 1.77 5.69 15.68
CA GLU A 27 2.71 4.58 15.87
C GLU A 27 3.49 4.29 14.59
N MET A 28 2.77 4.19 13.46
CA MET A 28 3.39 3.97 12.15
C MET A 28 4.32 5.13 11.76
N GLU A 29 3.96 6.37 12.05
CA GLU A 29 4.79 7.54 11.74
C GLU A 29 6.13 7.49 12.48
N ARG A 30 6.14 7.08 13.75
CA ARG A 30 7.38 6.92 14.54
C ARG A 30 8.29 5.84 13.97
N VAL A 31 7.71 4.73 13.49
CA VAL A 31 8.46 3.59 12.92
C VAL A 31 8.90 3.86 11.48
N ARG A 32 8.18 4.70 10.74
CA ARG A 32 8.46 5.02 9.33
C ARG A 32 9.81 5.68 9.13
N ASP A 33 10.37 6.34 10.15
CA ASP A 33 11.74 6.88 10.17
C ASP A 33 12.10 7.69 8.90
N GLY A 34 11.16 8.53 8.46
CA GLY A 34 11.35 9.38 7.28
C GLY A 34 11.13 8.72 5.91
N LYS A 35 10.87 7.42 5.82
CA LYS A 35 10.51 6.73 4.57
C LYS A 35 9.22 7.30 3.97
N THR A 36 9.03 7.20 2.65
CA THR A 36 7.73 7.51 2.06
C THR A 36 6.69 6.48 2.49
N TRP A 37 5.42 6.86 2.60
CA TRP A 37 4.35 5.92 2.94
C TRP A 37 4.27 4.73 1.99
N ALA A 38 4.55 4.95 0.70
CA ALA A 38 4.55 3.89 -0.30
C ALA A 38 5.63 2.83 0.01
N GLU A 39 6.87 3.26 0.28
CA GLU A 39 7.97 2.36 0.65
C GLU A 39 7.67 1.63 1.95
N PHE A 40 7.17 2.35 2.96
CA PHE A 40 6.80 1.76 4.24
C PHE A 40 5.73 0.66 4.10
N PHE A 41 4.70 0.88 3.27
CA PHE A 41 3.68 -0.14 3.03
C PHE A 41 4.18 -1.31 2.18
N ILE A 42 5.12 -1.08 1.25
CA ILE A 42 5.78 -2.16 0.52
C ILE A 42 6.58 -3.03 1.49
N ASP A 43 7.40 -2.43 2.36
CA ASP A 43 8.18 -3.14 3.38
C ASP A 43 7.27 -3.93 4.33
N LEU A 44 6.18 -3.31 4.78
CA LEU A 44 5.19 -3.96 5.66
C LEU A 44 4.50 -5.12 4.95
N PHE A 45 4.18 -4.98 3.66
CA PHE A 45 3.55 -6.02 2.87
C PHE A 45 4.49 -7.19 2.60
N ASP A 46 5.76 -6.92 2.30
CA ASP A 46 6.79 -7.95 2.14
C ASP A 46 7.05 -8.67 3.47
N PHE A 47 7.14 -7.93 4.59
CA PHE A 47 7.21 -8.53 5.92
C PHE A 47 5.99 -9.42 6.20
N ALA A 48 4.79 -8.94 5.90
CA ALA A 48 3.56 -9.72 6.07
C ALA A 48 3.51 -10.95 5.14
N LYS A 49 4.11 -10.90 3.95
CA LYS A 49 4.24 -12.07 3.06
C LYS A 49 5.21 -13.11 3.60
N THR A 50 6.32 -12.67 4.17
CA THR A 50 7.39 -13.55 4.67
C THR A 50 7.04 -14.14 6.04
N HIS A 51 6.34 -13.39 6.89
CA HIS A 51 6.03 -13.77 8.27
C HIS A 51 4.54 -14.03 8.54
N GLY A 52 3.66 -13.49 7.72
CA GLY A 52 2.24 -13.76 7.80
C GLY A 52 1.91 -15.10 7.17
N LYS A 53 1.15 -15.92 7.89
CA LYS A 53 0.47 -17.09 7.32
C LYS A 53 -0.54 -16.61 6.27
N PHE A 54 -0.12 -16.31 5.05
CA PHE A 54 -1.00 -16.20 3.89
C PHE A 54 -1.59 -17.57 3.46
N SER A 55 -1.73 -18.51 4.40
CA SER A 55 -2.22 -19.87 4.17
C SER A 55 -3.60 -20.13 4.74
N GLN A 56 -4.38 -19.12 5.17
CA GLN A 56 -5.67 -19.45 5.81
C GLN A 56 -6.80 -18.40 5.69
N ILE A 57 -6.84 -17.61 4.62
CA ILE A 57 -8.06 -16.85 4.26
C ILE A 57 -8.27 -16.89 2.74
N GLN A 58 -8.49 -18.09 2.21
CA GLN A 58 -9.17 -18.31 0.92
C GLN A 58 -10.07 -19.54 1.07
N GLU A 59 -11.07 -19.45 1.95
CA GLU A 59 -12.30 -20.25 1.86
C GLU A 59 -13.43 -19.41 2.47
N VAL A 60 -14.04 -18.55 1.65
CA VAL A 60 -15.48 -18.23 1.66
C VAL A 60 -15.90 -17.91 0.23
#